data_AF-A0A929M7A8-F1
#
_entry.id   AF-A0A929M7A8-F1
#
_cell.length_a   1.000
_cell.length_b   1.000
_cell.length_c   1.000
_cell.angle_alpha   90.00
_cell.angle_beta   90.00
_cell.angle_gamma   90.00
#
_symmetry.space_group_name_H-M   'P 1'
#
loop_
_entity.id
_entity.type
_entity.pdbx_description
1 polymer ?
#
loop_
_entity_poly.entity_id
_entity_poly.type
_entity_poly.pdbx_seq_one_letter_code
_entity_poly.pdbx_strand_id
1 'polypeptide(L)'
;MSVIKPEIDSLLEKTEQNPFLLCSLASKRACDINNMLHGQHLRVTAVQDFDDITTVASGKDSVSIAMEEINDSTLSFVKDSFDEAIKGENTIGY
;
A
#
# COMPACT_ATOMS: atom_id res chain seq x y z
N MET A 1 4.99 15.17 3.32
CA MET A 1 5.24 14.06 4.26
C MET A 1 6.74 13.88 4.38
N SER A 2 7.22 13.52 5.57
CA SER A 2 8.65 13.28 5.79
C SER A 2 8.96 11.82 5.49
N VAL A 3 10.04 11.54 4.75
CA VAL A 3 10.45 10.16 4.40
C VAL A 3 10.82 9.34 5.65
N ILE A 4 11.16 10.01 6.74
CA ILE A 4 11.51 9.38 8.04
C ILE A 4 10.29 9.19 8.96
N LYS A 5 9.07 9.50 8.52
CA LYS A 5 7.84 9.31 9.28
C LYS A 5 6.85 8.46 8.46
N PRO A 6 6.12 7.53 9.09
CA PRO A 6 6.25 7.08 10.49
C PRO A 6 7.63 6.45 10.80
N GLU A 7 7.99 6.37 12.08
CA GLU A 7 9.30 5.86 12.48
C GLU A 7 9.45 4.38 12.12
N ILE A 8 10.62 4.00 11.61
CA ILE A 8 10.84 2.64 11.10
C ILE A 8 10.65 1.58 12.19
N ASP A 9 11.04 1.88 13.42
CA ASP A 9 10.90 0.95 14.55
C ASP A 9 9.42 0.66 14.86
N SER A 10 8.56 1.67 14.76
CA SER A 10 7.11 1.50 14.94
C SER A 10 6.50 0.65 13.83
N LEU A 11 6.97 0.82 12.58
CA LEU A 11 6.53 0.00 11.46
C LEU A 11 6.96 -1.47 11.62
N LEU A 12 8.22 -1.70 12.01
CA LEU A 12 8.76 -3.04 12.20
C LEU A 12 8.08 -3.79 13.34
N GLU A 13 7.65 -3.10 14.40
CA GLU A 13 6.85 -3.70 15.47
C GLU A 13 5.53 -4.30 14.94
N LYS A 14 4.93 -3.69 13.92
CA LYS A 14 3.67 -4.15 13.29
C LYS A 14 3.88 -5.27 12.28
N THR A 15 5.12 -5.53 11.87
CA THR A 15 5.45 -6.48 10.79
C THR A 15 6.45 -7.53 11.25
N GLU A 16 6.29 -8.05 12.47
CA GLU A 16 7.11 -9.13 13.05
C GLU A 16 8.63 -8.84 13.05
N GLN A 17 9.02 -7.57 13.11
CA GLN A 17 10.42 -7.14 12.96
C GLN A 17 11.06 -7.59 11.63
N ASN A 18 10.24 -7.88 10.62
CA ASN A 18 10.65 -8.35 9.31
C ASN A 18 10.52 -7.21 8.27
N PRO A 19 11.65 -6.66 7.77
CA PRO A 19 11.61 -5.57 6.80
C PRO A 19 11.06 -6.00 5.43
N PHE A 20 11.20 -7.27 5.05
CA PHE A 20 10.66 -7.76 3.78
C PHE A 20 9.13 -7.84 3.84
N LEU A 21 8.58 -8.30 4.97
CA LEU A 21 7.14 -8.30 5.20
C LEU A 21 6.58 -6.88 5.16
N LEU A 22 7.26 -5.91 5.80
CA LEU A 22 6.89 -4.50 5.73
C LEU A 22 6.85 -3.99 4.28
N CYS A 23 7.92 -4.21 3.52
CA CYS A 23 8.01 -3.77 2.14
C CYS A 23 6.90 -4.41 1.28
N SER A 24 6.68 -5.71 1.39
CA SER A 24 5.64 -6.41 0.62
C SER A 24 4.24 -5.94 0.99
N LEU A 25 3.95 -5.76 2.28
CA LEU A 25 2.66 -5.29 2.77
C LEU A 25 2.37 -3.85 2.29
N ALA A 26 3.32 -2.94 2.48
CA ALA A 26 3.19 -1.55 2.05
C ALA A 26 3.05 -1.44 0.53
N SER A 27 3.83 -2.20 -0.24
CA SER A 27 3.79 -2.19 -1.71
C SER A 27 2.44 -2.69 -2.24
N LYS A 28 1.95 -3.81 -1.69
CA LYS A 28 0.64 -4.35 -2.08
C LYS A 28 -0.47 -3.34 -1.78
N ARG A 29 -0.46 -2.75 -0.58
CA ARG A 29 -1.45 -1.75 -0.19
C ARG A 29 -1.38 -0.47 -1.02
N ALA A 30 -0.18 0.00 -1.36
CA ALA A 30 0.00 1.16 -2.23
C ALA A 30 -0.60 0.90 -3.62
N CYS A 31 -0.41 -0.30 -4.18
CA CYS A 31 -1.06 -0.72 -5.43
C CYS A 31 -2.58 -0.72 -5.32
N ASP A 32 -3.15 -1.24 -4.22
CA ASP A 32 -4.59 -1.22 -3.99
C ASP A 32 -5.15 0.21 -3.95
N ILE A 33 -4.45 1.13 -3.28
CA ILE A 33 -4.81 2.56 -3.22
C ILE A 33 -4.76 3.19 -4.62
N ASN A 34 -3.69 2.95 -5.38
CA ASN A 34 -3.55 3.47 -6.74
C ASN A 34 -4.66 2.96 -7.66
N ASN A 35 -4.98 1.66 -7.60
CA ASN A 35 -6.06 1.06 -8.38
C ASN A 35 -7.43 1.65 -7.99
N MET A 36 -7.65 1.90 -6.70
CA MET A 36 -8.86 2.53 -6.20
C MET A 36 -9.00 3.99 -6.68
N LEU A 37 -7.94 4.79 -6.59
CA LEU A 37 -7.93 6.18 -7.06
C LEU A 37 -8.15 6.26 -8.57
N HIS A 38 -7.49 5.39 -9.33
CA HIS A 38 -7.69 5.30 -10.77
C HIS A 38 -9.14 4.93 -11.13
N GLY A 39 -9.73 3.93 -10.45
CA GLY A 39 -11.11 3.54 -10.67
C GLY A 39 -12.12 4.63 -10.30
N GLN A 40 -11.86 5.42 -9.26
CA GLN A 40 -12.67 6.60 -8.92
C GLN A 40 -12.55 7.68 -9.99
N HIS A 41 -11.35 7.98 -10.46
CA HIS A 41 -11.12 8.95 -11.53
C HIS A 41 -11.91 8.57 -12.79
N LEU A 42 -11.80 7.32 -13.26
CA LEU A 42 -12.56 6.84 -14.44
C LEU A 42 -14.08 6.99 -14.28
N ARG A 43 -14.63 6.71 -13.09
CA ARG A 43 -16.06 6.85 -12.82
C ARG A 43 -16.51 8.32 -12.79
N VAL A 44 -15.67 9.21 -12.28
CA VAL A 44 -15.95 10.66 -12.25
C VAL A 44 -15.87 11.25 -13.65
N THR A 45 -14.83 10.92 -14.43
CA THR A 45 -14.67 11.36 -15.83
C THR A 45 -15.84 10.91 -16.70
N ALA A 46 -16.43 9.75 -16.45
CA ALA A 46 -17.60 9.27 -17.19
C ALA A 46 -18.91 10.04 -16.89
N VAL A 47 -18.95 10.85 -15.83
CA VAL A 47 -20.17 11.50 -15.31
C VAL A 47 -20.14 13.04 -15.45
N GLN A 48 -18.98 13.65 -15.68
CA GLN A 48 -18.83 15.11 -15.71
C GLN A 48 -18.12 15.59 -17.00
N ASP A 49 -18.81 16.39 -17.81
CA ASP A 49 -18.17 17.44 -18.64
C ASP A 49 -17.68 18.53 -17.67
N PHE A 50 -16.39 18.91 -17.73
CA PHE A 50 -15.66 19.95 -16.94
C PHE A 50 -14.76 19.50 -15.77
N ASP A 51 -13.54 19.07 -16.14
CA ASP A 51 -12.17 19.42 -15.72
C ASP A 51 -11.71 19.92 -14.32
N ASP A 52 -12.53 20.02 -13.26
CA ASP A 52 -12.04 20.59 -11.98
C ASP A 52 -11.72 19.60 -10.84
N ILE A 53 -11.96 18.29 -11.01
CA ILE A 53 -11.79 17.31 -9.92
C ILE A 53 -10.37 16.70 -9.84
N THR A 54 -9.58 16.76 -10.92
CA THR A 54 -8.27 16.08 -10.98
C THR A 54 -7.22 16.68 -10.02
N THR A 55 -7.46 17.89 -9.51
CA THR A 55 -6.46 18.67 -8.74
C THR A 55 -6.44 18.32 -7.24
N VAL A 56 -7.51 17.74 -6.68
CA VAL A 56 -7.67 17.60 -5.21
C VAL A 56 -7.24 16.25 -4.63
N ALA A 57 -6.99 15.22 -5.45
CA ALA A 57 -6.56 13.90 -4.97
C ALA A 57 -5.03 13.67 -5.02
N SER A 58 -4.28 14.53 -5.71
CA SER A 58 -2.90 14.24 -6.16
C SER A 58 -1.77 14.75 -5.23
N GLY A 59 -1.99 14.73 -3.91
CA GLY A 59 -1.00 15.28 -2.96
C GLY A 59 -0.24 14.24 -2.14
N LYS A 60 -0.83 13.06 -1.92
CA LYS A 60 -0.32 12.07 -0.98
C LYS A 60 0.16 10.83 -1.74
N ASP A 61 1.44 10.54 -1.58
CA ASP A 61 2.07 9.32 -2.08
C ASP A 61 1.41 8.08 -1.45
N SER A 62 1.03 7.10 -2.27
CA SER A 62 0.28 5.91 -1.84
C SER A 62 1.08 5.00 -0.92
N VAL A 63 2.41 4.98 -1.06
CA VAL A 63 3.29 4.26 -0.12
C VAL A 63 3.23 4.93 1.25
N SER A 64 3.26 6.25 1.31
CA SER A 64 3.17 6.99 2.57
C SER A 64 1.82 6.75 3.27
N ILE A 65 0.71 6.71 2.53
CA ILE A 65 -0.61 6.34 3.08
C ILE A 65 -0.60 4.91 3.62
N ALA A 66 -0.02 3.96 2.87
CA ALA A 66 0.08 2.57 3.32
C ALA A 66 0.92 2.44 4.61
N MET A 67 2.01 3.18 4.73
CA MET A 67 2.84 3.20 5.95
C MET A 67 2.11 3.80 7.15
N GLU A 68 1.30 4.84 6.95
CA GLU A 68 0.42 5.39 8.00
C GLU A 68 -0.61 4.33 8.47
N GLU A 69 -1.30 3.66 7.56
CA GLU A 69 -2.28 2.62 7.91
C GLU A 69 -1.66 1.41 8.65
N ILE A 70 -0.41 1.06 8.32
CA ILE A 70 0.35 0.02 9.05
C ILE A 70 0.64 0.49 10.48
N ASN A 71 1.16 1.71 10.63
CA ASN A 71 1.48 2.30 11.93
C ASN A 71 0.23 2.39 12.83
N ASP A 72 -0.88 2.84 12.26
CA ASP A 72 -2.17 3.01 12.95
C ASP A 72 -2.89 1.68 13.22
N SER A 73 -2.32 0.55 12.77
CA SER A 73 -2.88 -0.80 12.93
C SER A 73 -4.28 -0.95 12.30
N THR A 74 -4.60 -0.14 11.30
CA THR A 74 -5.83 -0.27 10.51
C THR A 74 -5.69 -1.29 9.39
N LEU A 75 -4.47 -1.74 9.12
CA LEU A 75 -4.11 -2.77 8.15
C LEU A 75 -3.51 -3.99 8.86
N SER A 76 -3.92 -5.19 8.46
CA SER A 76 -3.36 -6.46 8.94
C SER A 76 -3.02 -7.39 7.77
N PHE A 77 -2.16 -8.37 8.00
CA PHE A 77 -1.82 -9.41 7.02
C PHE A 77 -2.20 -10.79 7.55
N VAL A 78 -2.43 -11.73 6.63
CA VAL A 78 -2.66 -13.15 6.95
C VAL A 78 -1.35 -13.88 6.72
N LYS A 79 -0.72 -14.33 7.80
CA LYS A 79 0.61 -14.96 7.77
C LYS A 79 0.67 -16.18 6.85
N ASP A 80 -0.27 -17.11 6.99
CA ASP A 80 -0.27 -18.34 6.19
C ASP A 80 -0.34 -18.05 4.68
N SER A 81 -1.17 -17.09 4.27
CA SER A 81 -1.28 -16.66 2.89
C SER A 81 -0.01 -15.96 2.39
N PHE A 82 0.65 -15.18 3.25
CA PHE A 82 1.91 -14.52 2.93
C PHE A 82 3.04 -15.54 2.74
N ASP A 83 3.16 -16.50 3.67
CA ASP A 83 4.17 -17.55 3.62
C ASP A 83 3.97 -18.48 2.43
N GLU A 84 2.72 -18.80 2.07
CA GLU A 84 2.40 -19.57 0.87
C GLU A 84 2.82 -18.84 -0.42
N ALA A 85 2.53 -17.55 -0.51
CA ALA A 85 2.92 -16.73 -1.65
C ALA A 85 4.46 -16.69 -1.83
N ILE A 86 5.23 -16.61 -0.75
CA ILE A 86 6.70 -16.61 -0.82
C ILE A 86 7.27 -18.00 -1.12
N LYS A 87 6.66 -19.08 -0.61
CA LYS A 87 7.14 -20.45 -0.87
C LYS A 87 7.11 -20.82 -2.36
N GLY A 88 6.12 -20.32 -3.10
CA GLY A 88 5.98 -20.59 -4.53
C GLY A 88 7.00 -19.90 -5.43
N GLU A 89 7.63 -18.80 -4.99
CA GLU A 89 8.55 -18.03 -5.83
C GLU A 89 10.02 -18.52 -5.76
N ASN A 90 10.38 -19.28 -4.71
CA ASN A 90 11.75 -19.79 -4.52
C ASN A 90 11.98 -21.21 -5.06
N THR A 91 10.96 -21.86 -5.64
CA THR A 91 11.16 -23.12 -6.36
C THR A 91 11.69 -22.85 -7.76
N ILE A 92 13.00 -22.58 -7.86
CA ILE A 92 13.71 -22.64 -9.13
C ILE A 92 13.65 -24.10 -9.57
N GLY A 93 12.82 -24.38 -10.59
CA GLY A 93 12.71 -25.71 -11.17
C GLY A 93 14.08 -26.19 -11.67
N TYR A 94 14.56 -27.30 -11.11
CA TYR A 94 15.65 -28.08 -11.69
C TYR A 94 15.12 -28.99 -12.79
#